data_AF-A0A924ZDK7-F1
#
_entry.id   AF-A0A924ZDK7-F1
#
_cell.length_a   1.000
_cell.length_b   1.000
_cell.length_c   1.000
_cell.angle_alpha   90.00
_cell.angle_beta   90.00
_cell.angle_gamma   90.00
#
_symmetry.space_group_name_H-M   'P 1'
#
loop_
_entity.id
_entity.type
_entity.pdbx_description
1 polymer ?
#
loop_
_entity_poly.entity_id
_entity_poly.type
_entity_poly.pdbx_seq_one_letter_code
_entity_poly.pdbx_strand_id
1 'polypeptide(L)' 'MTWSILARDAHGNFGIAIASKFFAVGALCMHTRRGVGAVATQALINPSY' A
#
# COMPACT_ATOMS: atom_id res chain seq x y z
N MET A 1 -7.27 11.97 7.71
CA MET A 1 -6.10 11.31 8.30
C MET A 1 -5.98 9.93 7.70
N THR A 2 -4.82 9.61 7.12
CA THR A 2 -4.53 8.32 6.49
C THR A 2 -3.23 7.79 7.07
N TRP A 3 -3.19 6.51 7.41
CA TRP A 3 -1.97 5.84 7.83
C TRP A 3 -1.83 4.53 7.06
N SER A 4 -0.59 4.12 6.83
CA SER A 4 -0.25 2.83 6.25
C SER A 4 1.00 2.25 6.88
N ILE A 5 1.09 0.93 6.89
CA ILE A 5 2.26 0.18 7.33
C ILE A 5 2.63 -0.86 6.29
N LEU A 6 3.93 -0.98 6.04
CA LEU A 6 4.51 -2.03 5.21
C LEU A 6 5.44 -2.88 6.09
N ALA A 7 5.37 -4.18 5.88
CA ALA A 7 6.27 -5.14 6.51
C ALA A 7 6.80 -6.10 5.43
N ARG A 8 8.05 -6.54 5.63
CA ARG A 8 8.68 -7.59 4.84
C ARG A 8 9.17 -8.67 5.80
N ASP A 9 8.82 -9.93 5.54
CA ASP A 9 9.31 -11.04 6.33
C ASP A 9 10.73 -11.48 5.89
N ALA A 10 11.31 -12.46 6.60
CA ALA A 10 12.63 -13.01 6.28
C ALA A 10 12.66 -13.75 4.93
N HIS A 11 11.51 -14.28 4.47
CA HIS A 11 11.37 -14.98 3.19
C HIS A 11 11.17 -14.02 2.01
N GLY A 12 11.00 -12.72 2.28
CA GLY A 12 10.80 -11.68 1.28
C GLY A 12 9.35 -11.46 0.84
N ASN A 13 8.38 -12.00 1.58
CA ASN A 13 6.97 -11.67 1.39
C ASN A 13 6.69 -10.27 1.93
N PHE A 14 5.86 -9.52 1.21
CA PHE A 14 5.44 -8.18 1.59
C PHE A 14 3.99 -8.22 2.10
N GLY A 15 3.76 -7.58 3.24
CA GLY A 15 2.44 -7.27 3.78
C GLY A 15 2.25 -5.75 3.79
N ILE A 16 1.04 -5.31 3.47
CA ILE A 16 0.66 -3.90 3.47
C ILE A 16 -0.73 -3.75 4.10
N ALA A 17 -0.89 -2.74 4.95
CA ALA A 17 -2.17 -2.34 5.50
C ALA A 17 -2.30 -0.82 5.45
N ILE A 18 -3.50 -0.33 5.16
CA ILE A 18 -3.82 1.09 5.06
C ILE A 18 -5.20 1.32 5.68
N ALA A 19 -5.35 2.43 6.39
CA ALA A 19 -6.67 2.91 6.80
C ALA A 19 -6.82 4.40 6.55
N SER A 20 -8.01 4.77 6.09
CA SER A 20 -8.40 6.14 5.82
C SER A 20 -9.90 6.28 6.00
N LYS A 21 -10.37 7.52 6.14
CA LYS A 21 -11.80 7.85 5.99
C LYS A 21 -12.23 7.83 4.50
N PHE A 22 -11.29 7.72 3.56
CA PHE A 22 -11.55 7.70 2.12
C PHE A 22 -11.99 6.30 1.64
N PHE A 23 -12.96 6.27 0.71
CA PHE A 23 -13.50 5.02 0.18
C PHE A 23 -12.48 4.25 -0.66
N ALA A 24 -12.51 2.92 -0.55
CA ALA A 24 -11.68 2.02 -1.35
C ALA A 24 -10.17 2.33 -1.33
N VAL A 25 -9.65 2.94 -0.25
CA VAL A 25 -8.25 3.37 -0.14
C VAL A 25 -7.25 2.23 -0.40
N GLY A 26 -7.59 0.99 -0.05
CA GLY A 26 -6.76 -0.17 -0.36
C GLY A 26 -6.53 -0.36 -1.86
N ALA A 27 -7.60 -0.31 -2.66
CA ALA A 27 -7.51 -0.48 -4.10
C ALA A 27 -6.86 0.72 -4.82
N LEU A 28 -6.97 1.90 -4.23
CA LEU A 28 -6.50 3.15 -4.85
C LEU A 28 -5.05 3.51 -4.53
N CYS A 29 -4.53 3.00 -3.42
CA CYS A 29 -3.23 3.42 -2.91
C CYS A 29 -2.24 2.28 -2.70
N MET A 30 -2.67 1.01 -2.62
CA MET A 30 -1.76 -0.12 -2.44
C MET A 30 -1.36 -0.71 -3.80
N HIS A 31 -0.06 -0.75 -4.05
CA HIS A 31 0.51 -1.29 -5.28
C HIS A 31 1.52 -2.36 -4.91
N THR A 32 1.35 -3.57 -5.45
CA THR A 32 2.23 -4.71 -5.15
C THR A 32 2.64 -5.41 -6.43
N ARG A 33 3.91 -5.81 -6.52
CA ARG A 33 4.42 -6.62 -7.61
C ARG A 33 5.29 -7.76 -7.06
N ARG A 34 4.92 -8.99 -7.40
CA ARG A 34 5.64 -10.21 -6.99
C ARG A 34 7.10 -10.14 -7.41
N GLY A 35 8.00 -10.42 -6.47
CA GLY A 35 9.45 -10.38 -6.69
C GLY A 35 10.06 -8.98 -6.79
N VAL A 36 9.27 -7.90 -6.66
CA VAL A 36 9.75 -6.51 -6.71
C VAL A 36 9.51 -5.81 -5.38
N GLY A 37 8.26 -5.71 -4.93
CA GLY A 37 7.94 -5.00 -3.68
C GLY A 37 6.48 -4.58 -3.54
N ALA A 38 6.23 -3.77 -2.52
CA ALA A 38 4.96 -3.13 -2.21
C ALA A 38 5.17 -1.64 -1.92
N VAL A 39 4.21 -0.80 -2.30
CA VAL A 39 4.20 0.65 -2.05
C VAL A 39 2.79 1.11 -1.71
N ALA A 40 2.68 2.07 -0.79
CA ALA A 40 1.46 2.82 -0.52
C ALA A 40 1.63 4.26 -1.00
N THR A 41 0.80 4.74 -1.94
CA THR A 41 0.75 6.18 -2.26
C THR A 41 -0.08 6.91 -1.20
N GLN A 42 0.35 8.11 -0.79
CA GLN A 42 -0.33 8.91 0.25
C GLN A 42 -0.31 10.41 -0.11
N ALA A 43 -0.99 11.21 0.72
CA ALA A 43 -1.37 12.61 0.51
C ALA A 43 -2.51 12.80 -0.51
N LEU A 44 -2.35 12.33 -1.74
CA LEU A 44 -3.37 12.31 -2.78
C LEU A 44 -3.38 10.96 -3.49
N ILE A 45 -4.55 10.52 -3.97
CA ILE A 45 -4.67 9.26 -4.71
C ILE A 45 -3.94 9.40 -6.05
N ASN A 46 -3.09 8.41 -6.35
CA ASN A 46 -2.43 8.29 -7.64
C ASN A 46 -2.72 6.90 -8.25
N PRO A 47 -3.77 6.79 -9.09
CA PRO A 47 -4.15 5.52 -9.70
C PRO A 47 -3.14 5.01 -10.75
N SER A 48 -2.22 5.87 -11.18
CA SER A 48 -1.26 5.60 -12.27
C SER A 48 0.09 5.05 -11.77
N TYR A 49 0.24 4.85 -10.46
CA TYR A 49 1.40 4.19 -9.87
C TYR A 49 1.30 2.66 -10.03
#